data_AF-A0A7S2I0N6-F1
#
_entry.id   AF-A0A7S2I0N6-F1
#
_cell.length_a   1.000
_cell.length_b   1.000
_cell.length_c   1.000
_cell.angle_alpha   90.00
_cell.angle_beta   90.00
_cell.angle_gamma   90.00
#
_symmetry.space_group_name_H-M   'P 1'
#
loop_
_entity.id
_entity.type
_entity.pdbx_description
1 polymer ?
#
loop_
_entity_poly.entity_id
_entity_poly.type
_entity_poly.pdbx_seq_one_letter_code
_entity_poly.pdbx_strand_id
1 'polypeptide(L)'
;MDFDDLDEAINAAAPSMSFYAISDVHVEIKKNMEWLKTTPEEPQGTILIAGDLGVSLQEVESALRCFVRKYAHVFYCFGNHELWAPSAERKQKQLSDSFEKLDRLREICRRLGVKTSAELIEGVWVV
;
A
#
# COMPACT_ATOMS: atom_id res chain seq x y z
N MET A 1 -10.80 17.71 39.70
CA MET A 1 -10.29 17.14 38.44
C MET A 1 -9.83 15.78 38.85
N ASP A 2 -10.70 14.81 38.59
CA ASP A 2 -10.50 13.43 39.02
C ASP A 2 -9.40 12.79 38.14
N PHE A 3 -8.76 11.74 38.64
CA PHE A 3 -7.75 11.02 37.82
C PHE A 3 -8.40 10.42 36.56
N ASP A 4 -9.67 10.01 36.66
CA ASP A 4 -10.46 9.52 35.53
C ASP A 4 -10.73 10.63 34.48
N ASP A 5 -10.94 11.89 34.90
CA ASP A 5 -11.10 13.02 33.97
C ASP A 5 -9.81 13.30 33.19
N LEU A 6 -8.66 13.04 33.80
CA LEU A 6 -7.34 13.20 33.16
C LEU A 6 -7.10 12.09 32.14
N ASP A 7 -7.46 10.84 32.44
CA ASP A 7 -7.32 9.71 31.50
C ASP A 7 -8.29 9.82 30.32
N GLU A 8 -9.51 10.31 30.52
CA GLU A 8 -10.46 10.58 29.44
C GLU A 8 -9.97 11.74 28.54
N ALA A 9 -9.43 12.81 29.13
CA ALA A 9 -8.85 13.93 28.40
C ALA A 9 -7.56 13.56 27.65
N ILE A 10 -6.73 12.67 28.21
CA ILE A 10 -5.53 12.12 27.56
C ILE A 10 -5.93 11.24 26.37
N ASN A 11 -6.94 10.38 26.52
CA ASN A 11 -7.43 9.51 25.44
C ASN A 11 -8.20 10.27 24.35
N ALA A 12 -8.91 11.35 24.70
CA ALA A 12 -9.59 12.22 23.73
C ALA A 12 -8.62 13.11 22.92
N ALA A 13 -7.39 13.32 23.42
CA ALA A 13 -6.37 14.16 22.78
C ALA A 13 -5.33 13.38 21.97
N ALA A 14 -5.20 12.06 22.19
CA ALA A 14 -4.35 11.23 21.34
C ALA A 14 -5.00 11.09 19.96
N PRO A 15 -4.34 11.49 18.85
CA PRO A 15 -4.89 11.20 17.53
C PRO A 15 -5.10 9.70 17.39
N SER A 16 -6.35 9.27 17.23
CA SER A 16 -6.67 7.86 17.02
C SER A 16 -6.01 7.40 15.72
N MET A 17 -4.99 6.56 15.81
CA MET A 17 -4.32 6.03 14.63
C MET A 17 -5.29 5.11 13.88
N SER A 18 -5.65 5.49 12.66
CA SER A 18 -6.59 4.73 11.85
C SER A 18 -5.85 3.66 11.04
N PHE A 19 -6.40 2.45 11.02
CA PHE A 19 -5.93 1.34 10.21
C PHE A 19 -6.93 1.07 9.08
N TYR A 20 -6.42 1.01 7.86
CA TYR A 20 -7.19 0.78 6.64
C TYR A 20 -6.67 -0.48 5.94
N ALA A 21 -7.55 -1.11 5.16
CA ALA A 21 -7.18 -2.20 4.27
C ALA A 21 -7.94 -2.07 2.95
N ILE A 22 -7.29 -2.43 1.85
CA ILE A 22 -7.89 -2.52 0.53
C ILE A 22 -7.21 -3.60 -0.30
N SER A 23 -7.95 -4.24 -1.20
CA SER A 23 -7.44 -5.18 -2.21
C SER A 23 -8.11 -4.91 -3.55
N ASP A 24 -7.64 -5.57 -4.61
CA ASP A 24 -8.33 -5.63 -5.92
C ASP A 24 -8.60 -4.24 -6.51
N VAL A 25 -7.65 -3.33 -6.36
CA VAL A 25 -7.79 -1.94 -6.84
C VAL A 25 -7.73 -1.89 -8.36
N HIS A 26 -6.94 -2.74 -9.01
CA HIS A 26 -6.83 -2.81 -10.48
C HIS A 26 -6.65 -1.44 -11.15
N VAL A 27 -5.54 -0.75 -10.88
CA VAL A 27 -5.27 0.62 -11.36
C VAL A 27 -5.06 0.75 -12.87
N GLU A 28 -4.91 -0.35 -13.60
CA GLU A 28 -5.02 -0.38 -15.06
C GLU A 28 -6.40 0.11 -15.55
N ILE A 29 -7.43 -0.03 -14.71
CA ILE A 29 -8.74 0.57 -14.92
C ILE A 29 -8.62 2.06 -14.58
N LYS A 30 -8.65 2.91 -15.60
CA LYS A 30 -8.47 4.38 -15.47
C LYS A 30 -9.32 5.01 -14.37
N LYS A 31 -10.56 4.56 -14.19
CA LYS A 31 -11.48 5.04 -13.15
C LYS A 31 -10.96 4.74 -11.74
N ASN A 32 -10.33 3.58 -11.53
CA ASN A 32 -9.80 3.18 -10.23
C ASN A 32 -8.53 3.96 -9.91
N MET A 33 -7.66 4.20 -10.89
CA MET A 33 -6.51 5.10 -10.69
C MET A 33 -6.95 6.55 -10.41
N GLU A 34 -8.01 7.04 -11.06
CA GLU A 34 -8.57 8.37 -10.79
C GLU A 34 -9.19 8.45 -9.39
N TRP A 35 -9.95 7.43 -8.99
CA TRP A 35 -10.43 7.29 -7.63
C TRP A 35 -9.28 7.32 -6.62
N LEU A 36 -8.21 6.54 -6.85
CA LEU A 36 -7.04 6.52 -5.98
C LEU A 36 -6.32 7.88 -5.91
N LYS A 37 -6.34 8.68 -6.99
CA LYS A 37 -5.77 10.03 -6.95
C LYS A 37 -6.64 11.00 -6.14
N THR A 38 -7.95 10.84 -6.19
CA THR A 38 -8.93 11.76 -5.59
C THR A 38 -9.36 11.38 -4.17
N THR A 39 -9.00 10.20 -3.66
CA THR A 39 -9.23 9.84 -2.25
C THR A 39 -8.58 10.85 -1.28
N PRO A 40 -9.20 11.13 -0.11
CA PRO A 40 -8.59 11.99 0.90
C PRO A 40 -7.21 11.49 1.36
N GLU A 41 -6.40 12.40 1.89
CA GLU A 41 -5.15 12.07 2.57
C GLU A 41 -5.47 11.65 4.02
N GLU A 42 -4.72 10.68 4.53
CA GLU A 42 -4.81 10.15 5.89
C GLU A 42 -3.39 10.16 6.49
N PRO A 43 -2.83 11.35 6.80
CA PRO A 43 -1.41 11.51 7.13
C PRO A 43 -0.97 10.82 8.42
N GLN A 44 -1.92 10.33 9.24
CA GLN A 44 -1.68 9.52 10.44
C GLN A 44 -2.14 8.06 10.26
N GLY A 45 -2.69 7.72 9.09
CA GLY A 45 -3.25 6.43 8.79
C GLY A 45 -2.19 5.40 8.38
N THR A 46 -2.45 4.16 8.75
CA THR A 46 -1.75 2.96 8.25
C THR A 46 -2.66 2.24 7.27
N ILE A 47 -2.16 1.88 6.08
CA ILE A 47 -2.93 1.11 5.10
C ILE A 47 -2.22 -0.18 4.70
N LEU A 48 -2.99 -1.27 4.65
CA LEU A 48 -2.60 -2.52 4.01
C LEU A 48 -3.24 -2.62 2.63
N ILE A 49 -2.41 -2.80 1.60
CA ILE A 49 -2.84 -3.14 0.25
C ILE A 49 -2.66 -4.66 0.10
N ALA A 50 -3.76 -5.40 0.07
CA ALA A 50 -3.79 -6.85 0.13
C ALA A 50 -3.88 -7.51 -1.26
N GLY A 51 -3.03 -7.07 -2.20
CA GLY A 51 -2.91 -7.66 -3.54
C GLY A 51 -3.79 -7.03 -4.62
N ASP A 52 -3.49 -7.41 -5.86
CA ASP A 52 -4.19 -7.05 -7.09
C ASP A 52 -4.36 -5.52 -7.24
N LEU A 53 -3.25 -4.81 -7.03
CA LEU A 53 -3.16 -3.37 -7.20
C LEU A 53 -3.08 -3.00 -8.68
N GLY A 54 -2.34 -3.76 -9.49
CA GLY A 54 -2.19 -3.50 -10.91
C GLY A 54 -1.39 -4.58 -11.64
N VAL A 55 -1.35 -4.50 -12.97
CA VAL A 55 -0.72 -5.55 -13.79
C VAL A 55 0.74 -5.24 -14.08
N SER A 56 1.08 -4.07 -14.61
CA SER A 56 2.47 -3.72 -14.97
C SER A 56 3.26 -3.12 -13.81
N LEU A 57 4.60 -3.19 -13.89
CA LEU A 57 5.48 -2.55 -12.90
C LEU A 57 5.21 -1.05 -12.77
N GLN A 58 4.95 -0.37 -13.88
CA GLN A 58 4.72 1.08 -13.92
C GLN A 58 3.39 1.47 -13.26
N GLU A 59 2.34 0.68 -13.48
CA GLU A 59 1.03 0.87 -12.87
C GLU A 59 1.13 0.72 -11.35
N VAL A 60 1.72 -0.38 -10.89
CA VAL A 60 1.92 -0.65 -9.45
C VAL A 60 2.78 0.44 -8.80
N GLU A 61 3.90 0.83 -9.42
CA GLU A 61 4.74 1.92 -8.89
C GLU A 61 3.97 3.24 -8.78
N SER A 62 3.19 3.58 -9.80
CA SER A 62 2.41 4.83 -9.82
C SER A 62 1.36 4.86 -8.71
N ALA A 63 0.70 3.73 -8.47
CA ALA A 63 -0.30 3.59 -7.42
C ALA A 63 0.33 3.61 -6.01
N LEU A 64 1.42 2.88 -5.80
CA LEU A 64 2.16 2.90 -4.52
C LEU A 64 2.66 4.30 -4.18
N ARG A 65 3.13 5.08 -5.18
CA ARG A 65 3.47 6.49 -4.98
C ARG A 65 2.29 7.35 -4.53
N CYS A 66 1.07 7.05 -4.98
CA CYS A 66 -0.13 7.72 -4.47
C CYS A 66 -0.37 7.35 -3.00
N PHE A 67 -0.36 6.06 -2.65
CA PHE A 67 -0.57 5.63 -1.27
C PHE A 67 0.49 6.19 -0.30
N VAL A 68 1.77 6.15 -0.67
CA VAL A 68 2.87 6.67 0.16
C VAL A 68 2.77 8.18 0.40
N ARG A 69 2.16 8.95 -0.52
CA ARG A 69 1.90 10.37 -0.28
C ARG A 69 0.72 10.62 0.67
N LYS A 70 -0.20 9.66 0.80
CA LYS A 70 -1.46 9.82 1.51
C LYS A 70 -1.46 9.23 2.91
N TYR A 71 -0.63 8.22 3.18
CA TYR A 71 -0.63 7.45 4.43
C TYR A 71 0.75 7.49 5.11
N ALA A 72 0.77 7.46 6.44
CA ALA A 72 2.00 7.39 7.24
C ALA A 72 2.74 6.06 7.04
N HIS A 73 1.98 4.96 6.97
CA HIS A 73 2.52 3.62 6.78
C HIS A 73 1.74 2.90 5.68
N VAL A 74 2.47 2.34 4.71
CA VAL A 74 1.89 1.56 3.60
C VAL A 74 2.49 0.16 3.65
N PHE A 75 1.63 -0.83 3.82
CA PHE A 75 1.93 -2.25 3.70
C PHE A 75 1.39 -2.78 2.38
N TYR A 76 2.08 -3.74 1.78
CA TYR A 76 1.69 -4.32 0.52
C TYR A 76 2.00 -5.82 0.45
N CYS A 77 0.97 -6.58 0.12
CA CYS A 77 1.06 -7.98 -0.28
C CYS A 77 0.83 -8.07 -1.79
N PHE A 78 1.64 -8.86 -2.49
CA PHE A 78 1.48 -9.07 -3.93
C PHE A 78 0.37 -10.10 -4.19
N GLY A 79 -0.58 -9.76 -5.04
CA GLY A 79 -1.61 -10.66 -5.55
C GLY A 79 -1.16 -11.40 -6.81
N ASN A 80 -2.08 -12.11 -7.46
CA ASN A 80 -1.73 -12.88 -8.66
C ASN A 80 -1.55 -11.99 -9.89
N HIS A 81 -2.23 -10.85 -9.98
CA HIS A 81 -2.08 -9.92 -11.11
C HIS A 81 -0.65 -9.34 -11.18
N GLU A 82 -0.03 -9.09 -10.04
CA GLU A 82 1.36 -8.65 -9.96
C GLU A 82 2.36 -9.69 -10.50
N LEU A 83 2.02 -10.98 -10.40
CA LEU A 83 2.88 -12.07 -10.87
C LEU A 83 2.64 -12.45 -12.33
N TRP A 84 1.57 -11.94 -12.95
CA TRP A 84 1.36 -12.14 -14.38
C TRP A 84 2.47 -11.43 -15.14
N ALA A 85 3.28 -12.18 -15.88
CA ALA A 85 4.19 -11.63 -16.87
C ALA A 85 3.48 -11.61 -18.24
N PRO A 86 2.76 -10.53 -18.61
CA PRO A 86 2.09 -10.46 -19.89
C PRO A 86 3.11 -10.58 -21.04
N SER A 87 2.67 -11.23 -22.12
CA SER A 87 3.52 -11.46 -23.30
C SER A 87 4.10 -10.17 -23.90
N ALA A 88 3.47 -9.01 -23.66
CA ALA A 88 4.00 -7.70 -24.06
C ALA A 88 5.30 -7.33 -23.32
N GLU A 89 5.35 -7.48 -22.00
CA GLU A 89 6.56 -7.19 -21.19
C GLU A 89 7.70 -8.16 -21.55
N ARG A 90 7.38 -9.45 -21.79
CA ARG A 90 8.36 -10.44 -22.28
C ARG A 90 8.89 -10.10 -23.67
N LYS A 91 8.03 -9.67 -24.61
CA LYS A 91 8.44 -9.29 -25.98
C LYS A 91 9.37 -8.09 -25.98
N GLN A 92 9.17 -7.14 -25.05
CA GLN A 92 10.04 -5.99 -24.88
C GLN A 92 11.32 -6.32 -24.08
N LYS A 93 11.52 -7.60 -23.72
CA LYS A 93 12.64 -8.10 -22.90
C LYS A 93 12.78 -7.34 -21.58
N GLN A 94 11.67 -6.82 -21.05
CA GLN A 94 11.68 -6.13 -19.77
C GLN A 94 11.68 -7.13 -18.59
N LEU A 95 11.16 -8.34 -18.82
CA LEU A 95 11.03 -9.41 -17.84
C LEU A 95 11.23 -10.79 -18.50
N SER A 96 11.96 -11.69 -17.85
CA SER A 96 12.10 -13.09 -18.22
C SER A 96 10.89 -13.92 -17.78
N ASP A 97 10.47 -13.75 -16.54
CA ASP A 97 9.45 -14.57 -15.88
C ASP A 97 8.78 -13.81 -14.70
N SER A 98 7.91 -14.51 -13.96
CA SER A 98 7.18 -13.97 -12.82
C SER A 98 8.05 -13.74 -11.58
N PHE A 99 9.16 -14.48 -11.42
CA PHE A 99 10.06 -14.28 -10.29
C PHE A 99 10.87 -13.01 -10.48
N GLU A 100 11.39 -12.75 -11.69
CA GLU A 100 12.05 -11.47 -11.98
C GLU A 100 11.09 -10.30 -11.72
N LYS A 101 9.82 -10.43 -12.14
CA LYS A 101 8.81 -9.40 -11.89
C LYS A 101 8.59 -9.15 -10.39
N LEU A 102 8.46 -10.22 -9.61
CA LEU A 102 8.32 -10.13 -8.15
C LEU A 102 9.53 -9.43 -7.51
N ASP A 103 10.75 -9.74 -7.94
CA ASP A 103 11.95 -9.10 -7.42
C ASP A 103 12.01 -7.61 -7.77
N ARG A 104 11.59 -7.22 -8.98
CA ARG A 104 11.43 -5.80 -9.36
C ARG A 104 10.38 -5.09 -8.52
N LEU A 105 9.25 -5.73 -8.24
CA LEU A 105 8.20 -5.18 -7.39
C LEU A 105 8.70 -4.97 -5.95
N ARG A 106 9.45 -5.93 -5.40
CA ARG A 106 10.12 -5.78 -4.10
C ARG A 106 11.11 -4.62 -4.10
N GLU A 107 11.89 -4.45 -5.17
CA GLU A 107 12.80 -3.32 -5.33
C GLU A 107 12.06 -1.97 -5.35
N ILE A 108 10.94 -1.89 -6.07
CA ILE A 108 10.05 -0.72 -6.07
C ILE A 108 9.54 -0.43 -4.66
N CYS A 109 9.02 -1.43 -3.95
CA CYS A 109 8.50 -1.26 -2.60
C CYS A 109 9.58 -0.73 -1.65
N ARG A 110 10.77 -1.34 -1.67
CA ARG A 110 11.93 -0.92 -0.87
C ARG A 110 12.33 0.52 -1.15
N ARG A 111 12.35 0.93 -2.43
CA ARG A 111 12.68 2.31 -2.84
C ARG A 111 11.64 3.33 -2.40
N LEU A 112 10.36 2.93 -2.34
CA LEU A 112 9.26 3.80 -1.92
C LEU A 112 8.99 3.78 -0.41
N GLY A 113 9.67 2.92 0.36
CA GLY A 113 9.41 2.74 1.79
C GLY A 113 8.13 1.95 2.10
N VAL A 114 7.60 1.21 1.11
CA VAL A 114 6.44 0.32 1.28
C VAL A 114 6.88 -0.96 1.96
N LYS A 115 6.18 -1.34 3.02
CA LYS A 115 6.46 -2.51 3.85
C LYS A 115 5.88 -3.76 3.20
N THR A 116 6.67 -4.83 3.15
CA THR A 116 6.28 -6.13 2.53
C THR A 116 6.48 -7.30 3.49
N SER A 117 6.60 -6.97 4.79
CA SER A 117 6.78 -7.90 5.90
C SER A 117 5.96 -7.42 7.08
N ALA A 118 5.69 -8.33 8.00
CA ALA A 118 4.95 -8.01 9.21
C ALA A 118 5.71 -7.01 10.09
N GLU A 119 5.01 -6.01 10.61
CA GLU A 119 5.57 -5.03 11.55
C GLU A 119 4.53 -4.61 12.61
N LEU A 120 5.02 -4.26 13.80
CA LEU A 120 4.21 -3.72 14.89
C LEU A 120 4.12 -2.20 14.75
N ILE A 121 2.93 -1.68 14.51
CA ILE A 121 2.64 -0.26 14.40
C ILE A 121 1.73 0.13 15.58
N GLU A 122 2.24 0.94 16.49
CA GLU A 122 1.48 1.47 17.65
C GLU A 122 0.68 0.39 18.41
N GLY A 123 1.29 -0.77 18.65
CA GLY A 123 0.66 -1.88 19.38
C GLY A 123 -0.21 -2.82 18.53
N VAL A 124 -0.37 -2.55 17.22
CA VAL A 124 -1.10 -3.41 16.28
C VAL A 124 -0.12 -4.09 15.31
N TRP A 125 -0.16 -5.41 15.24
CA TRP A 125 0.58 -6.15 14.21
C TRP A 125 -0.14 -6.05 12.88
N VAL A 126 0.55 -5.53 11.87
CA VAL A 126 0.13 -5.64 10.47
C VAL A 126 0.94 -6.79 9.89
N VAL A 127 0.26 -7.87 9.48
CA VAL A 127 0.82 -9.14 9.00
C VAL A 127 0.45 -9.40 7.55
#